data_AF-A0A940R0A9-F1
#
_entry.id   AF-A0A940R0A9-F1
#
_cell.length_a   1.000
_cell.length_b   1.000
_cell.length_c   1.000
_cell.angle_alpha   90.00
_cell.angle_beta   90.00
_cell.angle_gamma   90.00
#
_symmetry.space_group_name_H-M   'P 1'
#
loop_
_entity.id
_entity.type
_entity.pdbx_description
1 polymer ?
#
loop_
_entity_poly.entity_id
_entity_poly.type
_entity_poly.pdbx_seq_one_letter_code
_entity_poly.pdbx_strand_id
1 'polypeptide(L)'
;MKRTGIFFVYFQGERLKDFPGALEGLLDKPNVVYYDAVYGSRDGLFYLEPVAKRLLGKVHSRNMIESVKRTGDYEAALYSAGGTVQAAEEIRRGNIDNAFVFTGFGDHHAGRDFYHGMCYFNGAALAIAMLKEKGTKRFAILDTDSHHGDGTRDIFRRDAGVLHVCFCDQDDSDRYNKVDVQIPNRTTDDEYLSKMKQTFIPKATTFKPEYIFWEYGYDATEGEYGEKGISRDSHIKLAELIKTTADEVCKGRLIVTLCGGSTSDIATYTIPRIISILAELNNGFHLA
;
A
#
# COMPACT_ATOMS: atom_id res chain seq x y z
N MET A 1 -12.66 5.18 17.17
CA MET A 1 -12.67 3.97 16.33
C MET A 1 -12.90 4.40 14.89
N LYS A 2 -11.91 4.14 14.03
CA LYS A 2 -12.00 4.36 12.58
C LYS A 2 -12.71 3.19 11.91
N ARG A 3 -13.45 3.45 10.83
CA ARG A 3 -13.97 2.43 9.93
C ARG A 3 -12.86 2.01 8.96
N THR A 4 -12.39 0.78 9.05
CA THR A 4 -11.30 0.26 8.23
C THR A 4 -11.84 -0.66 7.15
N GLY A 5 -11.51 -0.35 5.90
CA GLY A 5 -11.80 -1.21 4.75
C GLY A 5 -10.70 -2.25 4.54
N ILE A 6 -11.06 -3.50 4.30
CA ILE A 6 -10.14 -4.57 3.88
C ILE A 6 -10.53 -4.97 2.45
N PHE A 7 -9.61 -4.85 1.50
CA PHE A 7 -9.87 -5.15 0.10
C PHE A 7 -9.13 -6.43 -0.28
N PHE A 8 -9.88 -7.51 -0.49
CA PHE A 8 -9.38 -8.78 -1.00
C PHE A 8 -9.50 -8.82 -2.51
N VAL A 9 -8.35 -8.89 -3.20
CA VAL A 9 -8.33 -9.10 -4.66
C VAL A 9 -8.02 -10.56 -4.96
N TYR A 10 -8.01 -10.92 -6.24
CA TYR A 10 -7.62 -12.26 -6.67
C TYR A 10 -6.19 -12.61 -6.24
N PHE A 11 -6.04 -13.68 -5.45
CA PHE A 11 -4.74 -14.19 -5.00
C PHE A 11 -4.38 -15.49 -5.71
N GLN A 12 -3.13 -15.58 -6.15
CA GLN A 12 -2.47 -16.84 -6.46
C GLN A 12 -1.16 -16.93 -5.70
N GLY A 13 -0.90 -18.07 -5.05
CA GLY A 13 0.37 -18.39 -4.42
C GLY A 13 0.32 -18.61 -2.91
N GLU A 14 1.42 -19.13 -2.38
CA GLU A 14 1.53 -19.57 -0.98
C GLU A 14 1.61 -18.42 0.03
N ARG A 15 2.03 -17.23 -0.40
CA ARG A 15 2.26 -16.07 0.49
C ARG A 15 1.06 -15.74 1.37
N LEU A 16 -0.13 -15.78 0.78
CA LEU A 16 -1.39 -15.36 1.40
C LEU A 16 -2.35 -16.53 1.62
N LYS A 17 -1.86 -17.77 1.58
CA LYS A 17 -2.70 -18.97 1.69
C LYS A 17 -3.51 -19.05 2.98
N ASP A 18 -3.01 -18.42 4.04
CA ASP A 18 -3.64 -18.42 5.36
C ASP A 18 -4.69 -17.30 5.50
N PHE A 19 -4.91 -16.48 4.47
CA PHE A 19 -5.93 -15.43 4.44
C PHE A 19 -7.20 -15.91 3.70
N PRO A 20 -8.41 -15.53 4.14
CA PRO A 20 -8.69 -14.58 5.23
C PRO A 20 -8.63 -15.19 6.64
N GLY A 21 -8.31 -16.48 6.80
CA GLY A 21 -8.32 -17.18 8.10
C GLY A 21 -7.48 -16.48 9.19
N ALA A 22 -6.33 -15.91 8.84
CA ALA A 22 -5.48 -15.14 9.75
C ALA A 22 -6.13 -13.83 10.27
N LEU A 23 -7.28 -13.45 9.73
CA LEU A 23 -8.09 -12.29 10.16
C LEU A 23 -9.36 -12.72 10.91
N GLU A 24 -9.48 -13.99 11.29
CA GLU A 24 -10.59 -14.46 12.12
C GLU A 24 -10.73 -13.59 13.39
N GLY A 25 -11.97 -13.21 13.72
CA GLY A 25 -12.27 -12.29 14.82
C GLY A 25 -12.02 -10.81 14.53
N LEU A 26 -11.17 -10.45 13.55
CA LEU A 26 -11.07 -9.07 13.04
C LEU A 26 -12.20 -8.74 12.06
N LEU A 27 -12.58 -9.70 11.20
CA LEU A 27 -13.66 -9.51 10.23
C LEU A 27 -15.04 -9.33 10.88
N ASP A 28 -15.21 -9.80 12.12
CA ASP A 28 -16.45 -9.66 12.89
C ASP A 28 -16.56 -8.31 13.63
N LYS A 29 -15.53 -7.47 13.56
CA LYS A 29 -15.54 -6.18 14.26
C LYS A 29 -16.49 -5.21 13.56
N PRO A 30 -17.35 -4.48 14.30
CA PRO A 30 -18.39 -3.63 13.71
C PRO A 30 -17.85 -2.43 12.91
N ASN A 31 -16.57 -2.08 13.10
CA ASN A 31 -15.88 -1.01 12.39
C ASN A 31 -14.89 -1.52 11.34
N VAL A 32 -14.91 -2.83 11.04
CA VAL A 32 -14.15 -3.42 9.93
C VAL A 32 -15.15 -3.79 8.84
N VAL A 33 -14.86 -3.37 7.62
CA VAL A 33 -15.68 -3.65 6.43
C VAL A 33 -14.77 -4.28 5.40
N TYR A 34 -15.25 -5.28 4.65
CA TYR A 34 -14.44 -5.91 3.63
C TYR A 34 -15.11 -5.92 2.26
N TYR A 35 -14.26 -5.84 1.24
CA TYR A 35 -14.59 -5.78 -0.18
C TYR A 35 -13.87 -6.93 -0.86
N ASP A 36 -14.56 -7.63 -1.76
CA ASP A 36 -14.01 -8.85 -2.30
C ASP A 36 -14.42 -9.11 -3.76
N ALA A 37 -13.49 -9.68 -4.52
CA ALA A 37 -13.66 -10.14 -5.89
C ALA A 37 -13.69 -11.69 -6.04
N VAL A 38 -13.41 -12.45 -4.96
CA VAL A 38 -13.06 -13.88 -5.01
C VAL A 38 -14.06 -14.79 -4.29
N TYR A 39 -14.48 -14.46 -3.08
CA TYR A 39 -15.31 -15.31 -2.21
C TYR A 39 -16.79 -15.07 -2.50
N GLY A 40 -17.43 -16.01 -3.20
CA GLY A 40 -18.84 -15.93 -3.61
C GLY A 40 -19.90 -16.01 -2.48
N SER A 41 -19.57 -15.71 -1.22
CA SER A 41 -20.50 -15.81 -0.08
C SER A 41 -21.33 -14.52 0.11
N ARG A 42 -22.58 -14.53 -0.35
CA ARG A 42 -23.43 -13.35 -0.58
C ARG A 42 -23.96 -12.58 0.64
N ASP A 43 -23.55 -12.87 1.86
CA ASP A 43 -24.13 -12.21 3.04
C ASP A 43 -23.19 -11.11 3.57
N GLY A 44 -23.47 -9.86 3.16
CA GLY A 44 -22.79 -8.65 3.67
C GLY A 44 -21.64 -8.08 2.84
N LEU A 45 -21.30 -8.70 1.70
CA LEU A 45 -20.15 -8.32 0.85
C LEU A 45 -20.36 -7.02 0.07
N PHE A 46 -19.39 -6.11 0.12
CA PHE A 46 -19.21 -5.10 -0.92
C PHE A 46 -18.36 -5.66 -2.05
N TYR A 47 -18.79 -5.44 -3.30
CA TYR A 47 -18.10 -5.98 -4.47
C TYR A 47 -16.84 -5.17 -4.79
N LEU A 48 -15.73 -5.86 -5.04
CA LEU A 48 -14.52 -5.21 -5.55
C LEU A 48 -14.59 -5.07 -7.07
N GLU A 49 -14.47 -3.84 -7.57
CA GLU A 49 -14.54 -3.56 -9.01
C GLU A 49 -13.14 -3.53 -9.65
N PRO A 50 -12.99 -4.07 -10.88
CA PRO A 50 -11.75 -3.92 -11.62
C PRO A 50 -11.55 -2.45 -12.02
N VAL A 51 -10.30 -2.03 -12.16
CA VAL A 51 -10.01 -0.64 -12.56
C VAL A 51 -10.62 -0.30 -13.93
N ALA A 52 -11.27 0.86 -14.01
CA ALA A 52 -11.87 1.33 -15.25
C ALA A 52 -10.80 1.57 -16.33
N LYS A 53 -11.01 1.04 -17.55
CA LYS A 53 -10.07 1.19 -18.69
C LYS A 53 -9.68 2.64 -18.98
N ARG A 54 -10.60 3.60 -18.78
CA ARG A 54 -10.32 5.04 -18.96
C ARG A 54 -9.24 5.57 -18.02
N LEU A 55 -9.11 4.96 -16.84
CA LEU A 55 -8.17 5.36 -15.80
C LEU A 55 -6.77 4.82 -16.09
N LEU A 56 -6.67 3.59 -16.62
CA LEU A 56 -5.39 2.99 -17.05
C LEU A 56 -4.61 3.93 -17.97
N GLY A 57 -5.26 4.45 -19.02
CA GLY A 57 -4.64 5.33 -20.01
C GLY A 57 -4.22 6.72 -19.48
N LYS A 58 -4.53 7.06 -18.21
CA LYS A 58 -4.06 8.29 -17.55
C LYS A 58 -2.70 8.11 -16.90
N VAL A 59 -2.35 6.88 -16.54
CA VAL A 59 -1.11 6.54 -15.83
C VAL A 59 -0.15 5.82 -16.77
N HIS A 60 -0.63 4.76 -17.40
CA HIS A 60 0.16 3.86 -18.23
C HIS A 60 -0.09 4.12 -19.72
N SER A 61 0.96 3.96 -20.50
CA SER A 61 0.92 4.07 -21.95
C SER A 61 0.05 2.97 -22.55
N ARG A 62 -0.40 3.20 -23.79
CA ARG A 62 -1.10 2.16 -24.56
C ARG A 62 -0.23 0.91 -24.74
N ASN A 63 1.07 1.09 -25.00
CA ASN A 63 1.97 -0.03 -25.25
C ASN A 63 2.14 -0.90 -24.00
N MET A 64 2.28 -0.27 -22.84
CA MET A 64 2.36 -0.92 -21.55
C MET A 64 1.09 -1.74 -21.28
N ILE A 65 -0.10 -1.14 -21.44
CA ILE A 65 -1.38 -1.82 -21.23
C ILE A 65 -1.55 -3.03 -22.17
N GLU A 66 -1.20 -2.88 -23.45
CA GLU A 66 -1.24 -4.00 -24.41
C GLU A 66 -0.19 -5.08 -24.09
N SER A 67 0.93 -4.72 -23.45
CA SER A 67 1.91 -5.70 -23.00
C SER A 67 1.42 -6.53 -21.83
N VAL A 68 0.80 -5.91 -20.82
CA VAL A 68 0.15 -6.65 -19.72
C VAL A 68 -0.95 -7.56 -20.24
N LYS A 69 -1.74 -7.14 -21.23
CA LYS A 69 -2.75 -8.02 -21.87
C LYS A 69 -2.19 -9.33 -22.43
N ARG A 70 -0.92 -9.34 -22.86
CA ARG A 70 -0.28 -10.52 -23.43
C ARG A 70 0.27 -11.50 -22.39
N THR A 71 0.28 -11.14 -21.09
CA THR A 71 0.81 -12.02 -20.04
C THR A 71 -0.18 -13.10 -19.62
N GLY A 72 -1.48 -12.88 -19.85
CA GLY A 72 -2.56 -13.71 -19.32
C GLY A 72 -3.07 -13.24 -17.95
N ASP A 73 -2.33 -12.36 -17.26
CA ASP A 73 -2.67 -11.88 -15.91
C ASP A 73 -3.49 -10.58 -15.91
N TYR A 74 -3.85 -10.06 -17.09
CA TYR A 74 -4.45 -8.73 -17.23
C TYR A 74 -5.70 -8.54 -16.38
N GLU A 75 -6.61 -9.52 -16.34
CA GLU A 75 -7.81 -9.42 -15.54
C GLU A 75 -7.50 -9.31 -14.04
N ALA A 76 -6.66 -10.20 -13.52
CA ALA A 76 -6.23 -10.16 -12.13
C ALA A 76 -5.46 -8.86 -11.80
N ALA A 77 -4.66 -8.34 -12.73
CA ALA A 77 -4.00 -7.04 -12.59
C ALA A 77 -4.99 -5.87 -12.52
N LEU A 78 -6.11 -5.94 -13.25
CA LEU A 78 -7.17 -4.93 -13.13
C LEU A 78 -7.84 -4.93 -11.76
N TYR A 79 -8.08 -6.11 -11.19
CA TYR A 79 -8.65 -6.24 -9.84
C TYR A 79 -7.64 -5.81 -8.77
N SER A 80 -6.36 -6.16 -8.91
CA SER A 80 -5.28 -5.74 -8.00
C SER A 80 -5.23 -4.21 -7.86
N ALA A 81 -5.10 -3.50 -8.98
CA ALA A 81 -5.12 -2.03 -8.99
C ALA A 81 -6.50 -1.45 -8.64
N GLY A 82 -7.58 -2.17 -8.99
CA GLY A 82 -8.96 -1.80 -8.70
C GLY A 82 -9.24 -1.66 -7.20
N GLY A 83 -8.70 -2.56 -6.37
CA GLY A 83 -8.82 -2.50 -4.92
C GLY A 83 -8.31 -1.18 -4.33
N THR A 84 -7.13 -0.73 -4.76
CA THR A 84 -6.55 0.56 -4.33
C THR A 84 -7.38 1.75 -4.78
N VAL A 85 -7.88 1.73 -6.02
CA VAL A 85 -8.75 2.79 -6.57
C VAL A 85 -10.08 2.87 -5.81
N GLN A 86 -10.68 1.72 -5.52
CA GLN A 86 -11.96 1.65 -4.81
C GLN A 86 -11.79 2.06 -3.34
N ALA A 87 -10.72 1.64 -2.67
CA ALA A 87 -10.39 2.10 -1.32
C ALA A 87 -10.32 3.63 -1.24
N ALA A 88 -9.62 4.25 -2.20
CA ALA A 88 -9.55 5.71 -2.31
C ALA A 88 -10.92 6.37 -2.52
N GLU A 89 -11.78 5.80 -3.37
CA GLU A 89 -13.12 6.32 -3.63
C GLU A 89 -14.04 6.18 -2.40
N GLU A 90 -13.97 5.06 -1.69
CA GLU A 90 -14.78 4.80 -0.49
C GLU A 90 -14.38 5.72 0.67
N ILE A 91 -13.08 6.00 0.84
CA ILE A 91 -12.59 7.04 1.77
C ILE A 91 -13.09 8.42 1.34
N ARG A 92 -13.03 8.75 0.04
CA ARG A 92 -13.51 10.04 -0.49
C ARG A 92 -15.01 10.24 -0.25
N ARG A 93 -15.80 9.17 -0.33
CA ARG A 93 -17.25 9.16 -0.05
C ARG A 93 -17.56 9.22 1.45
N GLY A 94 -16.58 8.93 2.32
CA GLY A 94 -16.77 8.88 3.76
C GLY A 94 -17.43 7.59 4.25
N ASN A 95 -17.33 6.51 3.48
CA ASN A 95 -17.87 5.20 3.85
C ASN A 95 -16.91 4.43 4.77
N ILE A 96 -15.60 4.62 4.56
CA ILE A 96 -14.51 4.15 5.42
C ILE A 96 -13.54 5.31 5.66
N ASP A 97 -12.67 5.19 6.67
CA ASP A 97 -11.71 6.22 7.04
C ASP A 97 -10.29 5.89 6.55
N ASN A 98 -9.93 4.61 6.54
CA ASN A 98 -8.66 4.07 6.05
C ASN A 98 -8.85 2.66 5.47
N ALA A 99 -7.82 2.11 4.84
CA ALA A 99 -7.90 0.79 4.22
C ALA A 99 -6.59 -0.01 4.25
N PHE A 100 -6.72 -1.33 4.23
CA PHE A 100 -5.67 -2.28 3.85
C PHE A 100 -6.11 -3.01 2.58
N VAL A 101 -5.27 -2.96 1.55
CA VAL A 101 -5.51 -3.55 0.24
C VAL A 101 -4.53 -4.69 0.05
N PHE A 102 -5.05 -5.91 0.02
CA PHE A 102 -4.29 -7.08 -0.36
C PHE A 102 -4.21 -7.10 -1.88
N THR A 103 -3.16 -6.49 -2.43
CA THR A 103 -2.89 -6.53 -3.87
C THR A 103 -2.43 -7.95 -4.27
N GLY A 104 -2.79 -8.37 -5.49
CA GLY A 104 -2.37 -9.64 -6.09
C GLY A 104 -1.11 -9.50 -6.94
N PHE A 105 -0.79 -8.26 -7.32
CA PHE A 105 0.41 -7.83 -8.03
C PHE A 105 0.92 -6.56 -7.35
N GLY A 106 2.23 -6.38 -7.29
CA GLY A 106 2.79 -5.16 -6.71
C GLY A 106 2.44 -3.91 -7.53
N ASP A 107 2.64 -2.74 -6.93
CA ASP A 107 2.35 -1.45 -7.58
C ASP A 107 3.64 -0.76 -8.06
N HIS A 108 4.67 -0.76 -7.21
CA HIS A 108 5.73 0.26 -7.26
C HIS A 108 6.74 0.14 -8.42
N HIS A 109 6.83 -1.01 -9.09
CA HIS A 109 7.65 -1.22 -10.29
C HIS A 109 6.88 -1.01 -11.62
N ALA A 110 5.59 -0.71 -11.56
CA ALA A 110 4.79 -0.39 -12.74
C ALA A 110 4.94 1.09 -13.13
N GLY A 111 5.78 1.37 -14.13
CA GLY A 111 6.01 2.73 -14.65
C GLY A 111 5.02 3.14 -15.73
N ARG A 112 5.27 4.27 -16.41
CA ARG A 112 4.40 4.74 -17.50
C ARG A 112 4.44 3.82 -18.71
N ASP A 113 5.61 3.34 -19.10
CA ASP A 113 5.80 2.56 -20.33
C ASP A 113 6.48 1.21 -20.10
N PHE A 114 6.60 0.77 -18.84
CA PHE A 114 7.23 -0.48 -18.46
C PHE A 114 6.56 -1.08 -17.22
N TYR A 115 6.81 -2.37 -17.01
CA TYR A 115 6.54 -3.07 -15.76
C TYR A 115 7.59 -4.17 -15.55
N HIS A 116 7.86 -4.52 -14.30
CA HIS A 116 8.68 -5.67 -13.92
C HIS A 116 8.37 -6.02 -12.45
N GLY A 117 9.09 -6.98 -11.87
CA GLY A 117 8.93 -7.34 -10.45
C GLY A 117 7.49 -7.75 -10.06
N MET A 118 6.76 -8.41 -10.97
CA MET A 118 5.34 -8.77 -10.79
C MET A 118 4.41 -7.57 -10.52
N CYS A 119 4.81 -6.35 -10.87
CA CYS A 119 4.00 -5.14 -10.72
C CYS A 119 3.37 -4.74 -12.05
N TYR A 120 2.15 -5.18 -12.35
CA TYR A 120 1.56 -4.94 -13.67
C TYR A 120 0.91 -3.57 -13.85
N PHE A 121 0.26 -3.01 -12.84
CA PHE A 121 -0.34 -1.67 -12.87
C PHE A 121 -0.11 -1.00 -11.53
N ASN A 122 0.12 0.31 -11.52
CA ASN A 122 0.37 1.05 -10.28
C ASN A 122 -0.95 1.53 -9.67
N GLY A 123 -1.49 0.76 -8.73
CA GLY A 123 -2.76 1.03 -8.06
C GLY A 123 -2.80 2.40 -7.37
N ALA A 124 -1.75 2.76 -6.62
CA ALA A 124 -1.61 4.07 -5.99
C ALA A 124 -1.71 5.22 -7.01
N ALA A 125 -1.01 5.12 -8.14
CA ALA A 125 -1.04 6.13 -9.18
C ALA A 125 -2.41 6.26 -9.87
N LEU A 126 -3.09 5.14 -10.10
CA LEU A 126 -4.44 5.11 -10.65
C LEU A 126 -5.45 5.76 -9.67
N ALA A 127 -5.33 5.47 -8.38
CA ALA A 127 -6.14 6.08 -7.34
C ALA A 127 -5.91 7.60 -7.27
N ILE A 128 -4.66 8.05 -7.32
CA ILE A 128 -4.30 9.47 -7.38
C ILE A 128 -4.89 10.14 -8.63
N ALA A 129 -4.79 9.51 -9.81
CA ALA A 129 -5.35 10.04 -11.03
C ALA A 129 -6.88 10.24 -10.93
N MET A 130 -7.59 9.30 -10.30
CA MET A 130 -9.03 9.40 -10.03
C MET A 130 -9.34 10.53 -9.05
N LEU A 131 -8.62 10.60 -7.92
CA LEU A 131 -8.83 11.64 -6.90
C LEU A 131 -8.53 13.05 -7.41
N LYS A 132 -7.54 13.20 -8.31
CA LYS A 132 -7.25 14.46 -9.00
C LYS A 132 -8.42 14.94 -9.85
N GLU A 133 -9.13 14.04 -10.54
CA GLU A 133 -10.38 14.41 -11.26
C GLU A 133 -11.48 14.91 -10.31
N LYS A 134 -11.42 14.51 -9.03
CA LYS A 134 -12.35 14.93 -7.98
C LYS A 134 -11.85 16.13 -7.17
N GLY A 135 -10.74 16.74 -7.58
CA GLY A 135 -10.24 18.00 -7.02
C GLY A 135 -9.21 17.86 -5.89
N THR A 136 -8.81 16.64 -5.50
CA THR A 136 -7.72 16.42 -4.54
C THR A 136 -6.37 16.76 -5.19
N LYS A 137 -5.50 17.47 -4.48
CA LYS A 137 -4.29 18.09 -5.05
C LYS A 137 -2.99 17.53 -4.51
N ARG A 138 -2.95 17.12 -3.24
CA ARG A 138 -1.72 16.69 -2.57
C ARG A 138 -1.81 15.26 -2.06
N PHE A 139 -0.83 14.45 -2.42
CA PHE A 139 -0.77 13.02 -2.07
C PHE A 139 0.62 12.68 -1.55
N ALA A 140 0.72 11.84 -0.53
CA ALA A 140 2.00 11.23 -0.18
C ALA A 140 1.96 9.74 -0.51
N ILE A 141 3.04 9.24 -1.08
CA ILE A 141 3.33 7.82 -1.25
C ILE A 141 4.55 7.53 -0.38
N LEU A 142 4.35 6.69 0.62
CA LEU A 142 5.40 6.12 1.43
C LEU A 142 5.65 4.71 0.94
N ASP A 143 6.84 4.43 0.47
CA ASP A 143 7.24 3.09 0.03
C ASP A 143 8.24 2.52 1.03
N THR A 144 7.85 1.44 1.71
CA THR A 144 8.69 0.68 2.65
C THR A 144 9.03 -0.72 2.13
N ASP A 145 8.67 -1.03 0.89
CA ASP A 145 9.28 -2.14 0.17
C ASP A 145 10.79 -1.92 0.07
N SER A 146 11.56 -2.99 0.23
CA SER A 146 13.02 -2.88 0.25
C SER A 146 13.64 -2.52 -1.10
N HIS A 147 12.89 -2.70 -2.19
CA HIS A 147 13.30 -2.37 -3.56
C HIS A 147 12.88 -0.94 -3.92
N HIS A 148 13.65 -0.31 -4.80
CA HIS A 148 13.30 1.02 -5.28
C HIS A 148 11.99 0.99 -6.08
N GLY A 149 10.99 1.76 -5.66
CA GLY A 149 9.74 2.01 -6.39
C GLY A 149 9.95 2.84 -7.66
N ASP A 150 10.68 2.29 -8.64
CA ASP A 150 11.10 2.95 -9.87
C ASP A 150 9.92 3.30 -10.79
N GLY A 151 8.87 2.48 -10.79
CA GLY A 151 7.61 2.75 -11.49
C GLY A 151 6.86 3.94 -10.89
N THR A 152 6.66 3.94 -9.57
CA THR A 152 6.09 5.08 -8.84
C THR A 152 6.91 6.35 -9.08
N ARG A 153 8.25 6.23 -9.02
CA ARG A 153 9.18 7.33 -9.30
C ARG A 153 9.06 7.84 -10.74
N ASP A 154 8.97 6.97 -11.74
CA ASP A 154 8.80 7.34 -13.16
C ASP A 154 7.51 8.13 -13.38
N ILE A 155 6.39 7.63 -12.86
CA ILE A 155 5.07 8.24 -13.03
C ILE A 155 5.04 9.65 -12.47
N PHE A 156 5.58 9.86 -11.26
CA PHE A 156 5.44 11.10 -10.52
C PHE A 156 6.68 12.00 -10.53
N ARG A 157 7.77 11.64 -11.23
CA ARG A 157 9.09 12.33 -11.18
C ARG A 157 9.05 13.86 -11.15
N ARG A 158 8.10 14.48 -11.87
CA ARG A 158 7.95 15.95 -11.99
C ARG A 158 6.66 16.51 -11.38
N ASP A 159 5.89 15.67 -10.69
CA ASP A 159 4.61 16.04 -10.09
C ASP A 159 4.84 16.59 -8.68
N ALA A 160 4.81 17.92 -8.55
CA ALA A 160 4.95 18.59 -7.25
C ALA A 160 3.75 18.36 -6.32
N GLY A 161 2.61 17.88 -6.84
CA GLY A 161 1.44 17.49 -6.05
C GLY A 161 1.57 16.11 -5.40
N VAL A 162 2.68 15.41 -5.60
CA VAL A 162 2.94 14.09 -5.00
C VAL A 162 4.27 14.10 -4.27
N LEU A 163 4.24 13.84 -2.96
CA LEU A 163 5.42 13.47 -2.18
C LEU A 163 5.64 11.96 -2.32
N HIS A 164 6.81 11.53 -2.75
CA HIS A 164 7.21 10.11 -2.75
C HIS A 164 8.46 9.95 -1.91
N VAL A 165 8.38 9.13 -0.87
CA VAL A 165 9.51 8.78 0.00
C VAL A 165 9.67 7.27 -0.04
N CYS A 166 10.80 6.79 -0.58
CA CYS A 166 11.06 5.36 -0.79
C CYS A 166 12.25 4.91 0.07
N PHE A 167 12.04 3.88 0.90
CA PHE A 167 13.03 3.31 1.82
C PHE A 167 13.71 2.10 1.17
N CYS A 168 14.74 2.35 0.38
CA CYS A 168 15.33 1.37 -0.54
C CYS A 168 16.87 1.38 -0.49
N ASP A 169 17.54 0.89 -1.52
CA ASP A 169 19.01 0.88 -1.65
C ASP A 169 19.61 2.20 -2.16
N GLN A 170 18.79 3.10 -2.71
CA GLN A 170 19.21 4.39 -3.26
C GLN A 170 19.23 5.51 -2.22
N ASP A 171 20.10 6.50 -2.44
CA ASP A 171 20.17 7.75 -1.67
C ASP A 171 20.05 8.94 -2.65
N ASP A 172 18.84 9.48 -2.79
CA ASP A 172 18.57 10.64 -3.66
C ASP A 172 17.84 11.74 -2.90
N SER A 173 18.46 12.91 -2.93
CA SER A 173 17.98 14.12 -2.27
C SER A 173 16.73 14.69 -2.95
N ASP A 174 15.88 15.32 -2.14
CA ASP A 174 14.57 15.85 -2.52
C ASP A 174 14.56 16.70 -3.80
N ARG A 175 14.22 16.07 -4.93
CA ARG A 175 13.93 16.75 -6.19
C ARG A 175 12.45 16.61 -6.51
N TYR A 176 11.72 17.72 -6.48
CA TYR A 176 10.27 17.75 -6.73
C TYR A 176 9.46 16.84 -5.78
N ASN A 177 9.76 16.87 -4.47
CA ASN A 177 9.14 16.02 -3.44
C ASN A 177 9.39 14.53 -3.68
N LYS A 178 10.57 14.16 -4.18
CA LYS A 178 10.96 12.78 -4.44
C LYS A 178 12.24 12.48 -3.67
N VAL A 179 12.16 11.56 -2.72
CA VAL A 179 13.20 11.30 -1.74
C VAL A 179 13.44 9.81 -1.67
N ASP A 180 14.66 9.39 -1.94
CA ASP A 180 15.08 8.01 -1.68
C ASP A 180 15.89 8.02 -0.38
N VAL A 181 15.50 7.15 0.55
CA VAL A 181 16.11 7.01 1.87
C VAL A 181 16.86 5.69 1.86
N GLN A 182 18.19 5.77 1.84
CA GLN A 182 18.99 4.56 1.82
C GLN A 182 18.85 3.76 3.11
N ILE A 183 18.54 2.48 2.95
CA ILE A 183 18.48 1.44 3.98
C ILE A 183 19.60 0.43 3.69
N PRO A 184 20.73 0.53 4.42
CA PRO A 184 21.80 -0.45 4.34
C PRO A 184 21.36 -1.84 4.82
N ASN A 185 22.10 -2.87 4.43
CA ASN A 185 21.93 -4.19 5.01
C ASN A 185 22.37 -4.17 6.48
N ARG A 186 21.76 -5.03 7.31
CA ARG A 186 21.94 -5.08 8.77
C ARG A 186 21.51 -3.80 9.49
N THR A 187 20.56 -3.07 8.91
CA THR A 187 19.86 -1.96 9.58
C THR A 187 19.02 -2.52 10.71
N THR A 188 19.22 -1.99 11.92
CA THR A 188 18.42 -2.33 13.10
C THR A 188 17.04 -1.65 13.06
N ASP A 189 16.09 -2.17 13.83
CA ASP A 189 14.76 -1.55 13.99
C ASP A 189 14.84 -0.07 14.39
N ASP A 190 15.70 0.26 15.35
CA ASP A 190 15.86 1.63 15.84
C ASP A 190 16.41 2.56 14.76
N GLU A 191 17.35 2.09 13.94
CA GLU A 191 17.89 2.86 12.82
C GLU A 191 16.82 3.11 11.74
N TYR A 192 16.04 2.08 11.38
CA TYR A 192 14.96 2.20 10.40
C TYR A 192 13.88 3.17 10.89
N LEU A 193 13.42 3.02 12.14
CA LEU A 193 12.43 3.91 12.76
C LEU A 193 12.96 5.34 12.91
N SER A 194 14.26 5.49 13.21
CA SER A 194 14.91 6.80 13.28
C SER A 194 14.91 7.49 11.92
N LYS A 195 15.23 6.77 10.83
CA LYS A 195 15.12 7.28 9.46
C LYS A 195 13.69 7.71 9.15
N MET A 196 12.68 6.89 9.47
CA MET A 196 11.26 7.25 9.29
C MET A 196 10.89 8.58 9.96
N LYS A 197 11.30 8.75 11.22
CA LYS A 197 11.06 9.97 12.01
C LYS A 197 11.81 11.19 11.48
N GLN A 198 12.98 11.00 10.88
CA GLN A 198 13.80 12.09 10.35
C GLN A 198 13.45 12.47 8.91
N THR A 199 12.82 11.59 8.14
CA THR A 199 12.54 11.81 6.72
C THR A 199 11.04 11.96 6.43
N PHE A 200 10.28 10.87 6.45
CA PHE A 200 8.89 10.87 5.99
C PHE A 200 7.99 11.74 6.85
N ILE A 201 8.04 11.59 8.18
CA ILE A 201 7.16 12.33 9.11
C ILE A 201 7.28 13.86 8.91
N PRO A 202 8.46 14.49 9.05
CA PRO A 202 8.57 15.94 8.88
C PRO A 202 8.22 16.42 7.46
N LYS A 203 8.49 15.60 6.43
CA LYS A 203 8.11 15.92 5.05
C LYS A 203 6.60 15.85 4.84
N ALA A 204 5.93 14.83 5.33
CA ALA A 204 4.48 14.69 5.27
C ALA A 204 3.79 15.83 6.03
N THR A 205 4.27 16.18 7.24
CA THR A 205 3.75 17.31 8.03
C THR A 205 3.88 18.65 7.30
N THR A 206 5.01 18.89 6.63
CA THR A 206 5.23 20.11 5.86
C THR A 206 4.39 20.12 4.56
N PHE A 207 4.35 18.98 3.87
CA PHE A 207 3.67 18.81 2.58
C PHE A 207 2.14 18.83 2.71
N LYS A 208 1.61 18.43 3.88
CA LYS A 208 0.17 18.37 4.20
C LYS A 208 -0.63 17.62 3.14
N PRO A 209 -0.34 16.32 2.91
CA PRO A 209 -1.08 15.53 1.94
C PRO A 209 -2.54 15.38 2.35
N GLU A 210 -3.41 15.17 1.38
CA GLU A 210 -4.84 14.89 1.62
C GLU A 210 -5.12 13.38 1.72
N TYR A 211 -4.20 12.55 1.22
CA TYR A 211 -4.17 11.09 1.30
C TYR A 211 -2.73 10.62 1.43
N ILE A 212 -2.54 9.54 2.19
CA ILE A 212 -1.29 8.79 2.22
C ILE A 212 -1.56 7.39 1.64
N PHE A 213 -0.77 7.02 0.65
CA PHE A 213 -0.64 5.65 0.17
C PHE A 213 0.63 5.07 0.78
N TRP A 214 0.51 3.94 1.47
CA TRP A 214 1.65 3.22 2.02
C TRP A 214 1.84 1.94 1.22
N GLU A 215 2.83 1.95 0.33
CA GLU A 215 3.32 0.76 -0.37
C GLU A 215 4.09 -0.09 0.66
N TYR A 216 3.37 -1.04 1.25
CA TYR A 216 3.82 -1.86 2.36
C TYR A 216 4.41 -3.17 1.87
N GLY A 217 5.73 -3.18 1.67
CA GLY A 217 6.50 -4.41 1.58
C GLY A 217 7.01 -4.84 2.96
N TYR A 218 6.97 -6.14 3.24
CA TYR A 218 7.63 -6.71 4.42
C TYR A 218 8.89 -7.49 4.06
N ASP A 219 9.38 -7.36 2.83
CA ASP A 219 10.58 -8.03 2.33
C ASP A 219 11.90 -7.48 2.88
N ALA A 220 11.90 -6.32 3.54
CA ALA A 220 13.05 -5.82 4.29
C ALA A 220 13.34 -6.63 5.58
N THR A 221 12.41 -7.51 5.98
CA THR A 221 12.51 -8.30 7.22
C THR A 221 13.66 -9.30 7.16
N GLU A 222 14.27 -9.60 8.31
CA GLU A 222 15.20 -10.74 8.44
C GLU A 222 14.63 -12.04 7.85
N GLY A 223 15.36 -12.67 6.95
CA GLY A 223 14.98 -13.91 6.26
C GLY A 223 14.20 -13.75 4.95
N GLU A 224 13.83 -12.53 4.55
CA GLU A 224 13.16 -12.26 3.27
C GLU A 224 14.15 -12.00 2.12
N TYR A 225 13.65 -12.04 0.88
CA TYR A 225 14.49 -11.87 -0.32
C TYR A 225 15.10 -10.47 -0.47
N GLY A 226 14.51 -9.46 0.18
CA GLY A 226 14.96 -8.07 0.18
C GLY A 226 15.58 -7.63 1.51
N GLU A 227 15.96 -8.59 2.36
CA GLU A 227 16.32 -8.36 3.76
C GLU A 227 17.26 -7.16 3.94
N LYS A 228 16.85 -6.27 4.84
CA LYS A 228 17.67 -5.16 5.35
C LYS A 228 18.08 -5.36 6.80
N GLY A 229 17.51 -6.33 7.51
CA GLY A 229 17.84 -6.65 8.91
C GLY A 229 16.81 -6.17 9.93
N ILE A 230 15.64 -5.67 9.50
CA ILE A 230 14.59 -5.28 10.43
C ILE A 230 13.80 -6.51 10.91
N SER A 231 13.31 -6.46 12.14
CA SER A 231 12.45 -7.50 12.70
C SER A 231 11.01 -7.35 12.22
N ARG A 232 10.23 -8.43 12.34
CA ARG A 232 8.77 -8.38 12.09
C ARG A 232 8.03 -7.39 13.01
N ASP A 233 8.57 -7.09 14.19
CA ASP A 233 7.98 -6.14 15.14
C ASP A 233 8.20 -4.68 14.71
N SER A 234 9.22 -4.41 13.90
CA SER A 234 9.47 -3.09 13.32
C SER A 234 8.27 -2.59 12.52
N HIS A 235 7.61 -3.48 11.77
CA HIS A 235 6.42 -3.15 10.98
C HIS A 235 5.24 -2.66 11.82
N ILE A 236 5.09 -3.17 13.04
CA ILE A 236 4.03 -2.74 13.98
C ILE A 236 4.31 -1.30 14.43
N LYS A 237 5.55 -1.03 14.85
CA LYS A 237 5.99 0.32 15.26
C LYS A 237 5.90 1.32 14.11
N LEU A 238 6.23 0.89 12.88
CA LEU A 238 6.06 1.70 11.67
C LEU A 238 4.58 2.03 11.43
N ALA A 239 3.69 1.04 11.52
CA ALA A 239 2.26 1.26 11.36
C ALA A 239 1.70 2.26 12.38
N GLU A 240 2.12 2.19 13.65
CA GLU A 240 1.73 3.16 14.68
C GLU A 240 2.18 4.59 14.32
N LEU A 241 3.43 4.76 13.90
CA LEU A 241 3.98 6.06 13.49
C LEU A 241 3.28 6.62 12.25
N ILE A 242 3.10 5.79 11.22
CA ILE A 242 2.48 6.17 9.94
C ILE A 242 1.01 6.52 10.16
N LYS A 243 0.27 5.71 10.92
CA LYS A 243 -1.14 5.99 11.25
C LYS A 243 -1.28 7.28 12.04
N THR A 244 -0.45 7.49 13.06
CA THR A 244 -0.45 8.75 13.84
C THR A 244 -0.20 9.94 12.93
N THR A 245 0.81 9.84 12.07
CA THR A 245 1.10 10.89 11.07
C THR A 245 -0.10 11.13 10.15
N ALA A 246 -0.75 10.07 9.64
CA ALA A 246 -1.92 10.18 8.79
C ALA A 246 -3.11 10.86 9.49
N ASP A 247 -3.36 10.55 10.76
CA ASP A 247 -4.40 11.21 11.55
C ASP A 247 -4.16 12.72 11.64
N GLU A 248 -2.91 13.13 11.87
CA GLU A 248 -2.52 14.54 12.01
C GLU A 248 -2.58 15.30 10.68
N VAL A 249 -2.04 14.72 9.59
CA VAL A 249 -1.81 15.48 8.35
C VAL A 249 -2.93 15.32 7.32
N CYS A 250 -3.64 14.18 7.32
CA CYS A 250 -4.67 13.86 6.34
C CYS A 250 -5.97 13.31 6.94
N LYS A 251 -6.21 13.51 8.25
CA LYS A 251 -7.42 13.07 8.99
C LYS A 251 -7.60 11.54 9.01
N GLY A 252 -6.50 10.81 8.88
CA GLY A 252 -6.46 9.35 8.91
C GLY A 252 -6.73 8.69 7.57
N ARG A 253 -6.74 9.45 6.46
CA ARG A 253 -6.91 8.93 5.10
C ARG A 253 -5.64 8.22 4.63
N LEU A 254 -5.46 7.00 5.15
CA LEU A 254 -4.33 6.11 4.91
C LEU A 254 -4.83 4.88 4.15
N ILE A 255 -4.17 4.57 3.04
CA ILE A 255 -4.41 3.37 2.25
C ILE A 255 -3.12 2.58 2.24
N VAL A 256 -3.12 1.43 2.91
CA VAL A 256 -1.99 0.50 2.91
C VAL A 256 -2.18 -0.46 1.75
N THR A 257 -1.25 -0.46 0.80
CA THR A 257 -1.23 -1.37 -0.34
C THR A 257 -0.13 -2.38 -0.11
N LEU A 258 -0.49 -3.65 0.02
CA LEU A 258 0.49 -4.72 0.15
C LEU A 258 1.42 -4.70 -1.07
N CYS A 259 2.73 -4.85 -0.86
CA CYS A 259 3.73 -4.86 -1.93
C CYS A 259 4.57 -6.14 -1.82
N GLY A 260 5.88 -6.05 -1.63
CA GLY A 260 6.80 -7.17 -1.47
C GLY A 260 6.66 -7.96 -0.16
N GLY A 261 7.41 -9.06 -0.11
CA GLY A 261 7.39 -10.07 0.94
C GLY A 261 6.88 -11.40 0.40
N SER A 262 7.37 -12.52 0.93
CA SER A 262 7.07 -13.86 0.39
C SER A 262 6.67 -14.87 1.47
N THR A 263 7.11 -14.67 2.71
CA THR A 263 6.91 -15.60 3.82
C THR A 263 5.52 -15.41 4.43
N SER A 264 4.74 -16.49 4.50
CA SER A 264 3.40 -16.50 5.10
C SER A 264 3.44 -16.19 6.60
N ASP A 265 4.45 -16.69 7.32
CA ASP A 265 4.58 -16.48 8.77
C ASP A 265 4.76 -15.00 9.14
N ILE A 266 5.48 -14.24 8.31
CA ILE A 266 5.65 -12.79 8.51
C ILE A 266 4.35 -12.06 8.14
N ALA A 267 3.70 -12.44 7.05
CA ALA A 267 2.41 -11.85 6.64
C ALA A 267 1.32 -12.05 7.71
N THR A 268 1.14 -13.28 8.17
CA THR A 268 0.14 -13.64 9.20
C THR A 268 0.45 -13.00 10.55
N TYR A 269 1.73 -12.70 10.84
CA TYR A 269 2.10 -11.95 12.02
C TYR A 269 1.78 -10.45 11.88
N THR A 270 2.22 -9.82 10.79
CA THR A 270 2.22 -8.36 10.64
C THR A 270 0.88 -7.80 10.21
N ILE A 271 0.23 -8.38 9.19
CA ILE A 271 -0.95 -7.81 8.55
C ILE A 271 -2.14 -7.68 9.52
N PRO A 272 -2.53 -8.71 10.31
CA PRO A 272 -3.63 -8.56 11.26
C PRO A 272 -3.37 -7.47 12.30
N ARG A 273 -2.12 -7.29 12.72
CA ARG A 273 -1.71 -6.26 13.69
C ARG A 273 -1.77 -4.86 13.07
N ILE A 274 -1.33 -4.70 11.82
CA ILE A 274 -1.46 -3.44 11.08
C ILE A 274 -2.94 -3.07 10.92
N ILE A 275 -3.78 -4.01 10.50
CA ILE A 275 -5.24 -3.79 10.37
C ILE A 275 -5.85 -3.40 11.72
N SER A 276 -5.41 -4.02 12.82
CA SER A 276 -5.88 -3.67 14.17
C SER A 276 -5.53 -2.24 14.56
N ILE A 277 -4.31 -1.77 14.22
CA ILE A 277 -3.88 -0.39 14.42
C ILE A 277 -4.73 0.58 13.59
N LEU A 278 -4.99 0.25 12.32
CA LEU A 278 -5.84 1.05 11.44
C LEU A 278 -7.27 1.19 12.00
N ALA A 279 -7.82 0.10 12.52
CA ALA A 279 -9.17 0.02 13.09
C ALA A 279 -9.28 0.53 14.54
N GLU A 280 -8.16 0.95 15.15
CA GLU A 280 -8.11 1.39 16.56
C GLU A 280 -8.68 0.34 17.53
N LEU A 281 -8.39 -0.92 17.27
CA LEU A 281 -8.78 -2.02 18.15
C LEU A 281 -7.77 -2.10 19.29
N ASN A 282 -8.24 -2.02 20.54
CA ASN A 282 -7.39 -2.28 21.70
C ASN A 282 -6.75 -3.66 21.53
N ASN A 283 -5.43 -3.76 21.66
CA ASN A 283 -4.58 -4.95 21.44
C ASN A 283 -4.98 -6.17 22.29
N GLY A 284 -6.14 -6.76 22.02
CA GLY A 284 -6.60 -8.03 22.57
C GLY A 284 -5.92 -9.24 21.93
N PHE A 285 -4.91 -9.02 21.06
CA PHE A 285 -3.94 -10.05 20.72
C PHE A 285 -3.02 -10.23 21.93
N HIS A 286 -3.51 -10.97 22.93
CA HIS A 286 -2.63 -11.53 23.93
C HIS A 286 -1.54 -12.31 23.20
N LEU A 287 -0.30 -11.88 23.41
CA LEU A 287 0.92 -12.57 23.05
C LEU A 287 0.83 -13.99 23.63
N ALA A 288 0.52 -14.97 22.79
CA ALA A 288 0.76 -16.38 23.02
C ALA A 288 1.85 -16.82 22.04
#